data_AF-A0AAU0Z100-F1
#
_entry.id   AF-A0AAU0Z100-F1
#
_cell.length_a   1.000
_cell.length_b   1.000
_cell.length_c   1.000
_cell.angle_alpha   90.00
_cell.angle_beta   90.00
_cell.angle_gamma   90.00
#
_symmetry.space_group_name_H-M   'P 1'
#
loop_
_entity.id
_entity.type
_entity.pdbx_description
1 polymer ?
#
loop_
_entity_poly.entity_id
_entity_poly.type
_entity_poly.pdbx_seq_one_letter_code
_entity_poly.pdbx_strand_id
1 'polypeptide(L)'
;MIWYVLAAVLGLALIAAVTVLIVTELRGRPPKPVKASAAVTSRAALDVVDAGLRRLTGECLRSGRSLPDLYAVVYSEKRLGLLLAGAQPDAPAPWMAEEDGERWTISPDDLHRPGPDGEPALPYALTVTVGLDGPDRVLVDLSRAAGPISVTGPDDEVHRMVRSLVLEALAGPVGALAQVTLVGSLADGRLLTGDETRSSRLHSAASLEEAFASAAASANAGVPAAGSADVTQVFRLIEGSSRIAVQGEVPHLFVVDANQLPRRDGVLSGLRRGDALLVLGEAPTGWRWRIGADGSLDTGPLGLKITGHAGRLAL
;
A
#
# COMPACT_ATOMS: atom_id res chain seq x y z
N MET A 1 -16.48 16.32 -74.06
CA MET A 1 -17.16 15.97 -72.79
C MET A 1 -16.36 14.96 -71.96
N ILE A 2 -15.74 13.93 -72.56
CA ILE A 2 -14.95 12.89 -71.88
C ILE A 2 -13.69 13.43 -71.15
N TRP A 3 -13.03 14.47 -71.69
CA TRP A 3 -11.79 15.02 -71.10
C TRP A 3 -12.00 15.70 -69.73
N TYR A 4 -13.14 16.35 -69.51
CA TYR A 4 -13.46 17.02 -68.25
C TYR A 4 -13.76 16.02 -67.12
N VAL A 5 -14.36 14.88 -67.45
CA VAL A 5 -14.65 13.81 -66.47
C VAL A 5 -13.34 13.15 -66.02
N LEU A 6 -12.40 12.93 -66.94
CA LEU A 6 -11.10 12.34 -66.61
C LEU A 6 -10.27 13.26 -65.69
N ALA A 7 -10.26 14.57 -65.97
CA ALA A 7 -9.56 15.56 -65.15
C ALA A 7 -10.16 15.68 -63.73
N ALA A 8 -11.49 15.61 -63.61
CA ALA A 8 -12.18 15.65 -62.32
C ALA A 8 -11.86 14.42 -61.46
N VAL A 9 -11.84 13.22 -62.05
CA VAL A 9 -11.51 11.97 -61.33
C VAL A 9 -10.05 11.98 -60.88
N LEU A 10 -9.12 12.46 -61.71
CA LEU A 10 -7.71 12.53 -61.35
C LEU A 10 -7.44 13.52 -60.22
N GLY A 11 -8.13 14.68 -60.24
CA GLY A 11 -8.05 15.68 -59.17
C GLY A 11 -8.57 15.15 -57.84
N LEU A 12 -9.68 14.41 -57.86
CA LEU A 12 -10.27 13.83 -56.65
C LEU A 12 -9.39 12.71 -56.05
N ALA A 13 -8.76 11.91 -56.91
CA ALA A 13 -7.80 10.88 -56.50
C ALA A 13 -6.53 11.49 -55.88
N LEU A 14 -6.02 12.60 -56.43
CA LEU A 14 -4.87 13.31 -55.88
C LEU A 14 -5.18 13.92 -54.51
N ILE A 15 -6.37 14.54 -54.37
CA ILE A 15 -6.82 15.09 -53.09
C ILE A 15 -6.97 13.97 -52.05
N ALA A 16 -7.56 12.82 -52.42
CA ALA A 16 -7.68 11.68 -51.53
C ALA A 16 -6.30 11.15 -51.10
N ALA A 17 -5.34 11.04 -52.02
CA ALA A 17 -3.99 10.59 -51.71
C ALA A 17 -3.23 11.57 -50.79
N VAL A 18 -3.34 12.88 -51.03
CA VAL A 18 -2.75 13.91 -50.18
C VAL A 18 -3.41 13.93 -48.79
N THR A 19 -4.73 13.72 -48.73
CA THR A 19 -5.46 13.65 -47.45
C THR A 19 -5.05 12.42 -46.64
N VAL A 20 -4.89 11.26 -47.30
CA VAL A 20 -4.39 10.04 -46.64
C VAL A 20 -2.96 10.23 -46.16
N LEU A 21 -2.09 10.85 -46.96
CA LEU A 21 -0.69 11.11 -46.60
C LEU A 21 -0.60 12.05 -45.38
N ILE A 22 -1.36 13.15 -45.39
CA ILE A 22 -1.44 14.11 -44.27
C ILE A 22 -1.99 13.43 -43.01
N VAL A 23 -3.00 12.55 -43.13
CA VAL A 23 -3.54 11.77 -42.00
C VAL A 23 -2.53 10.74 -41.49
N THR A 24 -1.69 10.17 -42.33
CA THR A 24 -0.63 9.24 -41.91
C THR A 24 0.58 9.93 -41.30
N GLU A 25 0.93 11.15 -41.76
CA GLU A 25 2.00 11.97 -41.16
C GLU A 25 1.55 12.60 -39.83
N LEU A 26 0.26 12.96 -39.70
CA LEU A 26 -0.37 13.42 -38.47
C LEU A 26 -0.71 12.28 -37.49
N ARG A 27 -0.53 11.01 -37.87
CA ARG A 27 -0.34 9.92 -36.90
C ARG A 27 1.05 10.07 -36.30
N GLY A 28 1.18 11.16 -35.55
CA GLY A 28 2.31 11.48 -34.72
C GLY A 28 2.69 10.26 -33.92
N ARG A 29 3.98 9.94 -34.01
CA ARG A 29 4.76 9.15 -33.08
C ARG A 29 4.07 9.14 -31.69
N PRO A 30 3.70 7.96 -31.14
CA PRO A 30 2.93 7.91 -29.91
C PRO A 30 3.69 8.67 -28.80
N PRO A 31 3.04 9.59 -28.07
CA PRO A 31 3.69 10.28 -26.97
C PRO A 31 4.01 9.27 -25.87
N LYS A 32 5.30 9.03 -25.64
CA LYS A 32 5.78 8.32 -24.45
C LYS A 32 6.13 9.37 -23.40
N PRO A 33 5.17 9.73 -22.50
CA PRO A 33 5.45 9.74 -21.06
C PRO A 33 4.23 9.45 -20.15
N VAL A 34 3.32 8.54 -20.50
CA VAL A 34 2.14 8.25 -19.63
C VAL A 34 2.54 7.54 -18.32
N LYS A 35 3.50 6.61 -18.36
CA LYS A 35 3.93 5.84 -17.17
C LYS A 35 4.62 6.70 -16.11
N ALA A 36 5.51 7.60 -16.53
CA ALA A 36 6.22 8.48 -15.60
C ALA A 36 5.27 9.48 -14.91
N SER A 37 4.28 10.00 -15.64
CA SER A 37 3.25 10.89 -15.06
C SER A 37 2.42 10.15 -14.01
N ALA A 38 1.96 8.94 -14.33
CA ALA A 38 1.16 8.15 -13.40
C ALA A 38 1.96 7.69 -12.16
N ALA A 39 3.24 7.35 -12.30
CA ALA A 39 4.15 7.06 -11.20
C ALA A 39 4.32 8.27 -10.25
N VAL A 40 4.52 9.46 -10.81
CA VAL A 40 4.61 10.72 -10.05
C VAL A 40 3.29 11.02 -9.32
N THR A 41 2.15 10.86 -9.99
CA THR A 41 0.83 11.05 -9.36
C THR A 41 0.60 10.03 -8.24
N SER A 42 0.99 8.77 -8.43
CA SER A 42 0.93 7.74 -7.39
C SER A 42 1.79 8.12 -6.19
N ARG A 43 3.02 8.60 -6.42
CA ARG A 43 3.90 9.03 -5.33
C ARG A 43 3.33 10.22 -4.54
N ALA A 44 2.87 11.25 -5.24
CA ALA A 44 2.27 12.43 -4.60
C ALA A 44 1.06 12.07 -3.73
N ALA A 45 0.21 11.14 -4.18
CA ALA A 45 -0.91 10.64 -3.38
C ALA A 45 -0.44 9.96 -2.09
N LEU A 46 0.63 9.13 -2.16
CA LEU A 46 1.19 8.48 -0.98
C LEU A 46 1.87 9.46 -0.01
N ASP A 47 2.49 10.53 -0.52
CA ASP A 47 3.08 11.57 0.32
C ASP A 47 1.98 12.30 1.13
N VAL A 48 0.79 12.53 0.53
CA VAL A 48 -0.36 13.09 1.25
C VAL A 48 -0.89 12.13 2.31
N VAL A 49 -0.96 10.83 2.01
CA VAL A 49 -1.36 9.81 2.99
C VAL A 49 -0.37 9.75 4.16
N ASP A 50 0.93 9.75 3.90
CA ASP A 50 1.98 9.77 4.95
C ASP A 50 1.86 11.02 5.83
N ALA A 51 1.72 12.19 5.21
CA ALA A 51 1.49 13.44 5.95
C ALA A 51 0.23 13.38 6.83
N GLY A 52 -0.86 12.79 6.31
CA GLY A 52 -2.08 12.58 7.08
C GLY A 52 -1.90 11.65 8.27
N LEU A 53 -1.27 10.51 8.09
CA LEU A 53 -1.01 9.55 9.17
C LEU A 53 -0.07 10.14 10.24
N ARG A 54 0.98 10.89 9.82
CA ARG A 54 1.83 11.62 10.75
C ARG A 54 1.06 12.69 11.52
N ARG A 55 0.19 13.44 10.84
CA ARG A 55 -0.64 14.45 11.50
C ARG A 55 -1.57 13.82 12.53
N LEU A 56 -2.23 12.72 12.17
CA LEU A 56 -3.04 11.93 13.12
C LEU A 56 -2.24 11.55 14.36
N THR A 57 -1.05 10.97 14.17
CA THR A 57 -0.18 10.57 15.27
C THR A 57 0.22 11.76 16.15
N GLY A 58 0.63 12.87 15.53
CA GLY A 58 0.98 14.10 16.24
C GLY A 58 -0.19 14.66 17.06
N GLU A 59 -1.40 14.67 16.50
CA GLU A 59 -2.59 15.16 17.19
C GLU A 59 -3.05 14.27 18.35
N CYS A 60 -3.00 12.95 18.16
CA CYS A 60 -3.29 12.00 19.23
C CYS A 60 -2.30 12.15 20.38
N LEU A 61 -0.99 12.19 20.08
CA LEU A 61 0.06 12.37 21.08
C LEU A 61 -0.09 13.69 21.85
N ARG A 62 -0.27 14.81 21.13
CA ARG A 62 -0.47 16.13 21.72
C ARG A 62 -1.69 16.17 22.64
N SER A 63 -2.74 15.42 22.29
CA SER A 63 -4.00 15.38 23.04
C SER A 63 -4.04 14.30 24.11
N GLY A 64 -2.96 13.54 24.31
CA GLY A 64 -2.94 12.39 25.23
C GLY A 64 -3.90 11.26 24.84
N ARG A 65 -4.32 11.20 23.57
CA ARG A 65 -5.24 10.19 23.04
C ARG A 65 -4.46 8.97 22.57
N SER A 66 -5.12 7.82 22.70
CA SER A 66 -4.68 6.60 22.03
C SER A 66 -4.78 6.74 20.52
N LEU A 67 -3.89 6.08 19.80
CA LEU A 67 -3.98 6.00 18.34
C LEU A 67 -5.20 5.15 17.94
N PRO A 68 -5.97 5.58 16.93
CA PRO A 68 -7.16 4.85 16.50
C PRO A 68 -6.78 3.53 15.83
N ASP A 69 -7.66 2.55 15.98
CA ASP A 69 -7.58 1.27 15.30
C ASP A 69 -8.08 1.42 13.87
N LEU A 70 -7.16 1.74 12.96
CA LEU A 70 -7.39 1.98 11.55
C LEU A 70 -7.16 0.69 10.75
N TYR A 71 -8.07 0.36 9.82
CA TYR A 71 -7.87 -0.75 8.89
C TYR A 71 -7.68 -0.32 7.44
N ALA A 72 -8.19 0.84 7.03
CA ALA A 72 -8.05 1.33 5.67
C ALA A 72 -8.03 2.85 5.56
N VAL A 73 -7.36 3.34 4.53
CA VAL A 73 -7.30 4.75 4.15
C VAL A 73 -7.91 4.90 2.77
N VAL A 74 -8.78 5.89 2.61
CA VAL A 74 -9.36 6.25 1.31
C VAL A 74 -8.95 7.67 0.98
N TYR A 75 -8.21 7.84 -0.10
CA TYR A 75 -7.72 9.12 -0.56
C TYR A 75 -8.38 9.52 -1.88
N SER A 76 -8.93 10.72 -1.88
CA SER A 76 -9.34 11.48 -3.06
C SER A 76 -8.61 12.82 -3.06
N GLU A 77 -8.59 13.52 -4.19
CA GLU A 77 -8.00 14.87 -4.27
C GLU A 77 -8.65 15.89 -3.32
N LYS A 78 -9.84 15.60 -2.78
CA LYS A 78 -10.60 16.50 -1.92
C LYS A 78 -10.56 16.13 -0.45
N ARG A 79 -10.26 14.87 -0.13
CA ARG A 79 -10.42 14.32 1.21
C ARG A 79 -9.53 13.11 1.42
N LEU A 80 -8.92 13.05 2.60
CA LEU A 80 -8.33 11.84 3.16
C LEU A 80 -9.28 11.29 4.23
N GLY A 81 -9.74 10.07 4.03
CA GLY A 81 -10.63 9.35 4.93
C GLY A 81 -9.92 8.16 5.59
N LEU A 82 -10.17 7.97 6.88
CA LEU A 82 -9.66 6.87 7.70
C LEU A 82 -10.83 5.99 8.13
N LEU A 83 -10.78 4.71 7.80
CA LEU A 83 -11.79 3.72 8.17
C LEU A 83 -11.37 2.98 9.43
N LEU A 84 -12.16 3.13 10.48
CA LEU A 84 -11.85 2.63 11.81
C LEU A 84 -12.48 1.27 12.05
N ALA A 85 -11.75 0.39 12.74
CA ALA A 85 -12.24 -0.95 13.10
C ALA A 85 -13.39 -0.91 14.14
N GLY A 86 -13.59 0.25 14.78
CA GLY A 86 -14.74 0.50 15.64
C GLY A 86 -15.05 2.00 15.68
N ALA A 87 -16.35 2.30 15.79
CA ALA A 87 -16.86 3.67 15.83
C ALA A 87 -16.23 4.50 16.95
N GLN A 88 -15.70 5.66 16.60
CA GLN A 88 -15.12 6.65 17.50
C GLN A 88 -15.62 8.04 17.08
N PRO A 89 -16.64 8.61 17.75
CA PRO A 89 -17.19 9.91 17.35
C PRO A 89 -16.25 11.10 17.65
N ASP A 90 -15.29 10.93 18.55
CA ASP A 90 -14.44 12.00 19.05
C ASP A 90 -13.08 12.07 18.33
N ALA A 91 -13.10 12.49 17.06
CA ALA A 91 -11.90 12.72 16.29
C ALA A 91 -11.09 13.94 16.80
N PRO A 92 -9.74 13.87 16.85
CA PRO A 92 -8.92 15.00 17.23
C PRO A 92 -8.85 16.04 16.09
N ALA A 93 -9.16 17.30 16.37
CA ALA A 93 -9.03 18.37 15.36
C ALA A 93 -7.60 18.38 14.76
N PRO A 94 -7.45 18.59 13.43
CA PRO A 94 -8.49 18.95 12.46
C PRO A 94 -9.27 17.77 11.85
N TRP A 95 -9.06 16.54 12.33
CA TRP A 95 -9.88 15.40 11.91
C TRP A 95 -11.33 15.58 12.36
N MET A 96 -12.26 15.20 11.50
CA MET A 96 -13.69 15.19 11.77
C MET A 96 -14.22 13.78 11.64
N ALA A 97 -14.94 13.31 12.66
CA ALA A 97 -15.70 12.07 12.57
C ALA A 97 -16.95 12.28 11.71
N GLU A 98 -17.27 11.29 10.87
CA GLU A 98 -18.59 11.20 10.25
C GLU A 98 -19.64 10.74 11.29
N GLU A 99 -20.92 10.79 10.92
CA GLU A 99 -22.05 10.61 11.86
C GLU A 99 -22.03 9.26 12.58
N ASP A 100 -21.59 8.20 11.91
CA ASP A 100 -21.46 6.84 12.47
C ASP A 100 -20.21 6.66 13.34
N GLY A 101 -19.26 7.61 13.30
CA GLY A 101 -17.97 7.53 13.96
C GLY A 101 -17.03 6.45 13.37
N GLU A 102 -17.43 5.72 12.33
CA GLU A 102 -16.62 4.67 11.70
C GLU A 102 -15.59 5.25 10.74
N ARG A 103 -15.80 6.50 10.30
CA ARG A 103 -14.88 7.23 9.44
C ARG A 103 -14.43 8.54 10.04
N TRP A 104 -13.11 8.78 10.01
CA TRP A 104 -12.55 10.11 10.22
C TRP A 104 -12.08 10.71 8.92
N THR A 105 -12.22 12.03 8.78
CA THR A 105 -11.89 12.72 7.54
C THR A 105 -11.11 14.00 7.80
N ILE A 106 -10.28 14.37 6.84
CA ILE A 106 -9.55 15.62 6.81
C ILE A 106 -9.44 16.10 5.36
N SER A 107 -9.48 17.41 5.14
CA SER A 107 -9.19 17.97 3.82
C SER A 107 -7.68 18.09 3.61
N PRO A 108 -7.18 17.94 2.36
CA PRO A 108 -5.79 18.25 2.06
C PRO A 108 -5.38 19.67 2.47
N ASP A 109 -6.26 20.65 2.38
CA ASP A 109 -5.97 22.02 2.81
C ASP A 109 -5.71 22.12 4.31
N ASP A 110 -6.43 21.36 5.13
CA ASP A 110 -6.20 21.29 6.58
C ASP A 110 -4.87 20.59 6.91
N LEU A 111 -4.44 19.61 6.09
CA LEU A 111 -3.13 18.95 6.23
C LEU A 111 -1.95 19.91 6.01
N HIS A 112 -2.10 20.88 5.12
CA HIS A 112 -1.06 21.88 4.87
C HIS A 112 -0.95 22.95 5.97
N ARG A 113 -1.93 23.03 6.88
CA ARG A 113 -1.87 24.00 7.98
C ARG A 113 -0.86 23.58 9.04
N PRO A 114 -0.11 24.53 9.63
CA PRO A 114 0.82 24.23 10.70
C PRO A 114 0.15 23.47 11.86
N GLY A 115 0.89 22.54 12.46
CA GLY A 115 0.52 21.90 13.71
C GLY A 115 1.48 20.76 14.05
N PRO A 116 1.10 19.85 14.96
CA PRO A 116 2.02 18.81 15.40
C PRO A 116 2.36 17.86 14.27
N ASP A 117 3.64 17.80 13.92
CA ASP A 117 4.19 16.72 13.12
C ASP A 117 4.40 15.50 14.02
N GLY A 118 3.72 14.40 13.69
CA GLY A 118 4.00 13.12 14.33
C GLY A 118 5.27 12.49 13.78
N GLU A 119 5.84 11.59 14.58
CA GLU A 119 6.86 10.65 14.12
C GLU A 119 6.36 9.85 12.90
N PRO A 120 7.27 9.28 12.08
CA PRO A 120 6.90 8.40 10.96
C PRO A 120 5.86 7.38 11.40
N ALA A 121 4.92 7.07 10.50
CA ALA A 121 3.61 6.49 10.80
C ALA A 121 3.63 5.07 11.41
N LEU A 122 4.26 4.85 12.55
CA LEU A 122 3.95 3.73 13.43
C LEU A 122 2.65 4.08 14.18
N PRO A 123 1.65 3.18 14.23
CA PRO A 123 1.66 1.75 13.87
C PRO A 123 1.19 1.42 12.44
N TYR A 124 1.13 2.38 11.53
CA TYR A 124 0.51 2.28 10.20
C TYR A 124 1.48 2.01 9.04
N ALA A 125 2.73 1.65 9.33
CA ALA A 125 3.79 1.50 8.31
C ALA A 125 3.60 0.31 7.35
N LEU A 126 2.61 -0.57 7.59
CA LEU A 126 2.18 -1.60 6.62
C LEU A 126 0.89 -1.20 5.88
N THR A 127 0.57 0.09 5.84
CA THR A 127 -0.53 0.62 5.02
C THR A 127 -0.07 0.74 3.56
N VAL A 128 -0.68 -0.06 2.69
CA VAL A 128 -0.35 -0.15 1.26
C VAL A 128 -1.58 0.00 0.38
N THR A 129 -1.42 0.58 -0.80
CA THR A 129 -2.47 0.69 -1.83
C THR A 129 -2.91 -0.70 -2.26
N VAL A 130 -4.20 -1.00 -2.07
CA VAL A 130 -4.82 -2.22 -2.62
C VAL A 130 -5.44 -1.98 -3.99
N GLY A 131 -5.79 -0.73 -4.31
CA GLY A 131 -6.24 -0.33 -5.64
C GLY A 131 -7.07 0.94 -5.61
N LEU A 132 -8.01 1.03 -6.55
CA LEU A 132 -8.98 2.12 -6.64
C LEU A 132 -10.41 1.62 -6.40
N ASP A 133 -11.22 2.41 -5.71
CA ASP A 133 -12.68 2.33 -5.72
C ASP A 133 -13.22 3.52 -6.51
N GLY A 134 -13.60 3.28 -7.77
CA GLY A 134 -13.87 4.35 -8.72
C GLY A 134 -12.63 5.23 -8.92
N PRO A 135 -12.69 6.56 -8.65
CA PRO A 135 -11.54 7.44 -8.72
C PRO A 135 -10.68 7.45 -7.45
N ASP A 136 -11.17 6.89 -6.34
CA ASP A 136 -10.55 7.05 -5.03
C ASP A 136 -9.52 5.95 -4.78
N ARG A 137 -8.35 6.34 -4.28
CA ARG A 137 -7.29 5.41 -3.91
C ARG A 137 -7.59 4.79 -2.56
N VAL A 138 -7.53 3.46 -2.50
CA VAL A 138 -7.78 2.70 -1.28
C VAL A 138 -6.50 2.02 -0.84
N LEU A 139 -6.11 2.26 0.41
CA LEU A 139 -5.00 1.60 1.08
C LEU A 139 -5.52 0.79 2.27
N VAL A 140 -4.85 -0.30 2.59
CA VAL A 140 -5.17 -1.18 3.73
C VAL A 140 -3.94 -1.34 4.59
N ASP A 141 -4.10 -1.22 5.91
CA ASP A 141 -3.07 -1.57 6.88
C ASP A 141 -3.04 -3.10 7.06
N LEU A 142 -2.05 -3.75 6.44
CA LEU A 142 -1.91 -5.21 6.45
C LEU A 142 -1.71 -5.76 7.87
N SER A 143 -1.19 -4.95 8.78
CA SER A 143 -0.93 -5.38 10.17
C SER A 143 -2.21 -5.55 11.01
N ARG A 144 -3.38 -5.18 10.46
CA ARG A 144 -4.69 -5.47 11.07
C ARG A 144 -5.16 -6.89 10.87
N ALA A 145 -4.56 -7.64 9.95
CA ALA A 145 -4.96 -9.02 9.73
C ALA A 145 -4.69 -9.87 10.98
N ALA A 146 -5.72 -10.56 11.46
CA ALA A 146 -5.61 -11.47 12.61
C ALA A 146 -4.97 -12.83 12.25
N GLY A 147 -4.22 -12.88 11.14
CA GLY A 147 -3.65 -14.08 10.55
C GLY A 147 -3.12 -13.81 9.13
N PRO A 148 -2.77 -14.87 8.37
CA PRO A 148 -2.29 -14.71 7.00
C PRO A 148 -3.33 -14.04 6.10
N ILE A 149 -2.89 -13.21 5.17
CA ILE A 149 -3.71 -12.63 4.11
C ILE A 149 -3.50 -13.47 2.86
N SER A 150 -4.51 -14.24 2.47
CA SER A 150 -4.46 -15.05 1.24
C SER A 150 -4.87 -14.21 0.05
N VAL A 151 -4.08 -14.19 -1.01
CA VAL A 151 -4.37 -13.50 -2.27
C VAL A 151 -4.52 -14.53 -3.38
N THR A 152 -5.72 -14.63 -3.95
CA THR A 152 -6.04 -15.61 -4.99
C THR A 152 -6.66 -14.95 -6.22
N GLY A 153 -6.61 -15.64 -7.36
CA GLY A 153 -7.01 -15.11 -8.67
C GLY A 153 -6.14 -15.70 -9.77
N PRO A 154 -6.19 -15.16 -11.00
CA PRO A 154 -5.23 -15.52 -12.04
C PRO A 154 -3.79 -15.26 -11.58
N ASP A 155 -2.89 -16.22 -11.81
CA ASP A 155 -1.52 -16.18 -11.28
C ASP A 155 -0.79 -14.88 -11.59
N ASP A 156 -0.92 -14.37 -12.81
CA ASP A 156 -0.25 -13.15 -13.26
C ASP A 156 -0.82 -11.89 -12.59
N GLU A 157 -2.12 -11.85 -12.30
CA GLU A 157 -2.77 -10.77 -11.55
C GLU A 157 -2.35 -10.79 -10.08
N VAL A 158 -2.28 -11.98 -9.45
CA VAL A 158 -1.80 -12.15 -8.07
C VAL A 158 -0.34 -11.69 -7.96
N HIS A 159 0.53 -12.12 -8.87
CA HIS A 159 1.94 -11.70 -8.86
C HIS A 159 2.07 -10.19 -9.06
N ARG A 160 1.32 -9.58 -9.99
CA ARG A 160 1.31 -8.13 -10.20
C ARG A 160 0.83 -7.37 -8.97
N MET A 161 -0.24 -7.83 -8.33
CA MET A 161 -0.76 -7.26 -7.09
C MET A 161 0.29 -7.31 -5.99
N VAL A 162 0.79 -8.50 -5.66
CA VAL A 162 1.72 -8.69 -4.54
C VAL A 162 3.02 -7.94 -4.77
N ARG A 163 3.55 -7.94 -6.01
CA ARG A 163 4.71 -7.12 -6.37
C ARG A 163 4.46 -5.65 -6.10
N SER A 164 3.30 -5.12 -6.48
CA SER A 164 2.92 -3.73 -6.25
C SER A 164 2.94 -3.38 -4.75
N LEU A 165 2.33 -4.22 -3.91
CA LEU A 165 2.33 -4.03 -2.45
C LEU A 165 3.74 -4.04 -1.85
N VAL A 166 4.57 -4.99 -2.27
CA VAL A 166 5.96 -5.12 -1.79
C VAL A 166 6.79 -3.90 -2.20
N LEU A 167 6.69 -3.47 -3.46
CA LEU A 167 7.40 -2.30 -3.95
C LEU A 167 6.95 -1.02 -3.23
N GLU A 168 5.65 -0.87 -2.99
CA GLU A 168 5.13 0.27 -2.24
C GLU A 168 5.63 0.26 -0.79
N ALA A 169 5.66 -0.88 -0.11
CA ALA A 169 6.23 -0.98 1.24
C ALA A 169 7.73 -0.62 1.26
N LEU A 170 8.48 -1.01 0.23
CA LEU A 170 9.94 -0.79 0.13
C LEU A 170 10.34 0.59 -0.36
N ALA A 171 9.49 1.32 -1.09
CA ALA A 171 9.84 2.59 -1.72
C ALA A 171 8.90 3.76 -1.36
N GLY A 172 7.70 3.45 -0.88
CA GLY A 172 6.68 4.42 -0.50
C GLY A 172 6.99 5.14 0.82
N PRO A 173 6.46 6.36 1.00
CA PRO A 173 6.69 7.16 2.20
C PRO A 173 6.06 6.55 3.45
N VAL A 174 4.83 6.01 3.33
CA VAL A 174 4.11 5.37 4.44
C VAL A 174 4.87 4.13 4.95
N GLY A 175 5.37 3.33 4.00
CA GLY A 175 6.15 2.13 4.27
C GLY A 175 7.58 2.38 4.72
N ALA A 176 8.04 3.61 4.91
CA ALA A 176 9.47 3.94 5.08
C ALA A 176 10.19 3.18 6.21
N LEU A 177 9.45 2.76 7.24
CA LEU A 177 9.98 1.96 8.34
C LEU A 177 9.81 0.45 8.16
N ALA A 178 8.97 -0.02 7.24
CA ALA A 178 8.68 -1.44 7.09
C ALA A 178 9.90 -2.25 6.63
N GLN A 179 9.99 -3.49 7.09
CA GLN A 179 10.91 -4.50 6.55
C GLN A 179 10.10 -5.51 5.74
N VAL A 180 10.69 -6.07 4.69
CA VAL A 180 10.04 -7.09 3.87
C VAL A 180 10.94 -8.32 3.81
N THR A 181 10.36 -9.50 4.03
CA THR A 181 11.06 -10.78 3.82
C THR A 181 10.32 -11.63 2.80
N LEU A 182 11.00 -11.97 1.70
CA LEU A 182 10.53 -12.94 0.72
C LEU A 182 10.95 -14.34 1.16
N VAL A 183 9.99 -15.26 1.20
CA VAL A 183 10.21 -16.60 1.73
C VAL A 183 10.18 -17.64 0.61
N GLY A 184 11.17 -18.52 0.62
CA GLY A 184 11.25 -19.67 -0.26
C GLY A 184 11.39 -19.27 -1.72
N SER A 185 10.54 -19.83 -2.58
CA SER A 185 10.61 -19.68 -4.03
C SER A 185 10.38 -18.24 -4.53
N LEU A 186 9.82 -17.36 -3.69
CA LEU A 186 9.67 -15.95 -4.02
C LEU A 186 10.98 -15.16 -3.89
N ALA A 187 11.94 -15.66 -3.09
CA ALA A 187 13.25 -15.06 -2.94
C ALA A 187 14.14 -15.19 -4.19
N ASP A 188 13.86 -16.18 -5.05
CA ASP A 188 14.65 -16.49 -6.25
C ASP A 188 14.41 -15.54 -7.44
N GLY A 189 13.99 -14.29 -7.17
CA GLY A 189 13.71 -13.29 -8.20
C GLY A 189 12.42 -13.51 -9.00
N ARG A 190 11.54 -14.40 -8.53
CA ARG A 190 10.23 -14.66 -9.16
C ARG A 190 9.24 -13.51 -8.96
N LEU A 191 9.34 -12.81 -7.82
CA LEU A 191 8.45 -11.69 -7.49
C LEU A 191 9.04 -10.34 -7.89
N LEU A 192 10.28 -10.07 -7.49
CA LEU A 192 11.01 -8.83 -7.76
C LEU A 192 12.14 -9.08 -8.76
N THR A 193 12.40 -8.11 -9.64
CA THR A 193 13.44 -8.26 -10.68
C THR A 193 14.38 -7.06 -10.73
N GLY A 194 15.67 -7.33 -10.97
CA GLY A 194 16.67 -6.28 -11.21
C GLY A 194 16.90 -5.38 -9.99
N ASP A 195 16.85 -4.07 -10.22
CA ASP A 195 17.24 -3.03 -9.24
C ASP A 195 16.33 -2.98 -8.00
N GLU A 196 15.11 -3.52 -8.09
CA GLU A 196 14.14 -3.63 -6.98
C GLU A 196 14.67 -4.43 -5.79
N THR A 197 15.65 -5.30 -6.04
CA THR A 197 16.24 -6.21 -5.04
C THR A 197 17.29 -5.54 -4.15
N ARG A 198 17.72 -4.30 -4.45
CA ARG A 198 18.83 -3.63 -3.76
C ARG A 198 18.45 -2.91 -2.45
N SER A 199 17.19 -2.96 -2.04
CA SER A 199 16.76 -2.33 -0.79
C SER A 199 17.40 -3.03 0.42
N SER A 200 18.01 -2.27 1.32
CA SER A 200 18.51 -2.80 2.61
C SER A 200 17.39 -3.28 3.54
N ARG A 201 16.12 -2.97 3.20
CA ARG A 201 14.92 -3.39 3.92
C ARG A 201 14.28 -4.66 3.36
N LEU A 202 14.86 -5.19 2.28
CA LEU A 202 14.43 -6.44 1.66
C LEU A 202 15.35 -7.57 2.09
N HIS A 203 14.76 -8.61 2.66
CA HIS A 203 15.43 -9.82 3.12
C HIS A 203 14.87 -11.04 2.39
N SER A 204 15.63 -12.13 2.42
CA SER A 204 15.22 -13.44 1.93
C SER A 204 15.40 -14.48 3.03
N ALA A 205 14.48 -15.44 3.11
CA ALA A 205 14.61 -16.60 3.98
C ALA A 205 14.19 -17.87 3.23
N ALA A 206 14.78 -19.01 3.54
CA ALA A 206 14.39 -20.28 2.91
C ALA A 206 13.04 -20.80 3.44
N SER A 207 12.65 -20.40 4.65
CA SER A 207 11.41 -20.82 5.34
C SER A 207 10.82 -19.69 6.19
N LEU A 208 9.54 -19.83 6.58
CA LEU A 208 8.89 -18.86 7.46
C LEU A 208 9.48 -18.88 8.87
N GLU A 209 9.88 -20.06 9.35
CA GLU A 209 10.53 -20.25 10.64
C GLU A 209 11.85 -19.46 10.72
N GLU A 210 12.67 -19.55 9.67
CA GLU A 210 13.90 -18.78 9.55
C GLU A 210 13.63 -17.27 9.45
N ALA A 211 12.60 -16.89 8.69
CA ALA A 211 12.18 -15.49 8.56
C ALA A 211 11.80 -14.89 9.92
N PHE A 212 10.95 -15.59 10.68
CA PHE A 212 10.52 -15.15 12.02
C PHE A 212 11.67 -15.10 13.01
N ALA A 213 12.56 -16.11 13.00
CA ALA A 213 13.74 -16.12 13.85
C ALA A 213 14.67 -14.92 13.56
N SER A 214 14.87 -14.58 12.29
CA SER A 214 15.71 -13.46 11.85
C SER A 214 15.10 -12.11 12.24
N ALA A 215 13.78 -11.95 12.09
CA ALA A 215 13.06 -10.75 12.49
C ALA A 215 13.07 -10.56 14.02
N ALA A 216 12.98 -11.65 14.79
CA ALA A 216 13.10 -11.63 16.24
C ALA A 216 14.53 -11.27 16.70
N ALA A 217 15.56 -11.84 16.05
CA ALA A 217 16.96 -11.51 16.35
C ALA A 217 17.27 -10.02 16.07
N SER A 218 16.75 -9.49 14.97
CA SER A 218 16.93 -8.08 14.59
C SER A 218 16.25 -7.12 15.57
N ALA A 219 15.06 -7.47 16.07
CA ALA A 219 14.37 -6.68 17.09
C ALA A 219 15.16 -6.65 18.41
N ASN A 220 15.71 -7.79 18.84
CA ASN A 220 16.52 -7.87 20.07
C ASN A 220 17.84 -7.10 19.98
N ALA A 221 18.44 -7.00 18.79
CA ALA A 221 19.68 -6.24 18.58
C ALA A 221 19.47 -4.72 18.66
N GLY A 222 18.24 -4.23 18.45
CA GLY A 222 17.88 -2.80 18.53
C GLY A 222 17.56 -2.30 19.93
N VAL A 223 17.45 -3.17 20.94
CA VAL A 223 17.21 -2.79 22.34
C VAL A 223 18.57 -2.53 23.01
N PRO A 224 18.96 -1.28 23.29
CA PRO A 224 20.18 -1.03 24.05
C PRO A 224 20.04 -1.66 25.43
N ALA A 225 21.08 -2.39 25.86
CA ALA A 225 21.13 -3.01 27.18
C ALA A 225 20.77 -1.96 28.26
N ALA A 226 19.77 -2.29 29.09
CA ALA A 226 19.34 -1.45 30.20
C ALA A 226 20.55 -1.12 31.09
N GLY A 227 21.12 0.07 30.92
CA GLY A 227 22.38 0.43 31.58
C GLY A 227 22.85 1.87 31.39
N SER A 228 22.38 2.62 30.38
CA SER A 228 22.69 4.06 30.26
C SER A 228 21.48 4.91 30.62
N ALA A 229 21.40 5.29 31.90
CA ALA A 229 20.58 6.40 32.35
C ALA A 229 21.18 7.70 31.79
N ASP A 230 20.65 8.18 30.66
CA ASP A 230 20.57 9.59 30.24
C ASP A 230 20.24 9.70 28.74
N VAL A 231 19.03 9.27 28.33
CA VAL A 231 18.35 9.84 27.17
C VAL A 231 16.86 9.82 27.47
N THR A 232 16.21 10.96 27.27
CA THR A 232 14.79 11.25 27.47
C THR A 232 13.88 10.35 26.61
N GLN A 233 13.74 9.07 26.95
CA GLN A 233 12.69 8.19 26.44
C GLN A 233 11.57 8.10 27.46
N VAL A 234 10.84 9.21 27.63
CA VAL A 234 9.63 9.26 28.47
C VAL A 234 8.42 8.96 27.58
N PHE A 235 8.21 7.69 27.25
CA PHE A 235 6.86 7.17 26.99
C PHE A 235 6.48 6.31 28.19
N ARG A 236 6.25 7.00 29.33
CA ARG A 236 5.83 6.33 30.55
C ARG A 236 4.34 6.04 30.44
N LEU A 237 4.04 4.73 30.36
CA LEU A 237 2.76 4.09 30.65
C LEU A 237 1.98 4.90 31.72
N ILE A 238 0.78 5.36 31.37
CA ILE A 238 -0.27 5.59 32.36
C ILE A 238 -1.19 4.38 32.27
N GLU A 239 -1.24 3.62 33.36
CA GLU A 239 -2.11 2.47 33.55
C GLU A 239 -3.57 2.86 33.31
N GLY A 240 -4.23 2.11 32.43
CA GLY A 240 -5.65 2.25 32.10
C GLY A 240 -5.86 2.59 30.63
N SER A 241 -5.88 1.56 29.77
CA SER A 241 -6.12 1.59 28.31
C SER A 241 -4.85 1.71 27.45
N SER A 242 -4.13 0.59 27.35
CA SER A 242 -2.88 0.45 26.59
C SER A 242 -3.06 0.60 25.07
N ARG A 243 -2.85 1.80 24.53
CA ARG A 243 -2.64 2.06 23.09
C ARG A 243 -1.61 3.17 22.81
N ILE A 244 -0.69 3.43 23.74
CA ILE A 244 0.38 4.43 23.59
C ILE A 244 1.73 3.71 23.55
N ALA A 245 2.49 4.00 22.48
CA ALA A 245 3.86 3.57 22.17
C ALA A 245 4.03 2.07 21.92
N VAL A 246 3.99 1.66 20.65
CA VAL A 246 4.77 0.48 20.21
C VAL A 246 6.23 0.82 20.53
N GLN A 247 6.79 0.19 21.56
CA GLN A 247 8.23 0.21 21.75
C GLN A 247 8.88 -0.42 20.51
N GLY A 248 9.61 0.39 19.75
CA GLY A 248 10.86 0.03 19.05
C GLY A 248 10.86 -1.07 17.99
N GLU A 249 9.79 -1.82 17.78
CA GLU A 249 9.82 -2.95 16.84
C GLU A 249 9.41 -2.52 15.43
N VAL A 250 10.33 -2.76 14.51
CA VAL A 250 10.17 -2.43 13.10
C VAL A 250 9.17 -3.42 12.47
N PRO A 251 8.05 -2.94 11.89
CA PRO A 251 7.02 -3.84 11.37
C PRO A 251 7.53 -4.63 10.17
N HIS A 252 7.25 -5.93 10.14
CA HIS A 252 7.68 -6.83 9.09
C HIS A 252 6.52 -7.33 8.24
N LEU A 253 6.68 -7.23 6.92
CA LEU A 253 5.86 -7.90 5.93
C LEU A 253 6.57 -9.18 5.46
N PHE A 254 5.98 -10.33 5.74
CA PHE A 254 6.42 -11.63 5.23
C PHE A 254 5.61 -11.98 4.00
N VAL A 255 6.27 -12.46 2.95
CA VAL A 255 5.60 -12.86 1.69
C VAL A 255 6.00 -14.28 1.33
N VAL A 256 5.02 -15.16 1.16
CA VAL A 256 5.24 -16.59 0.93
C VAL A 256 4.26 -17.16 -0.10
N ASP A 257 4.67 -18.17 -0.84
CA ASP A 257 3.77 -18.97 -1.67
C ASP A 257 2.96 -19.94 -0.81
N ALA A 258 1.67 -20.14 -1.11
CA ALA A 258 0.80 -21.03 -0.35
C ALA A 258 1.33 -22.47 -0.28
N ASN A 259 2.05 -22.95 -1.30
CA ASN A 259 2.63 -24.29 -1.30
C ASN A 259 3.79 -24.44 -0.29
N GLN A 260 4.32 -23.32 0.19
CA GLN A 260 5.40 -23.26 1.17
C GLN A 260 4.89 -22.85 2.55
N LEU A 261 3.57 -22.71 2.73
CA LEU A 261 3.00 -22.56 4.06
C LEU A 261 3.25 -23.83 4.90
N PRO A 262 3.77 -23.68 6.12
CA PRO A 262 3.93 -24.77 7.05
C PRO A 262 2.57 -25.42 7.33
N ARG A 263 2.52 -26.75 7.21
CA ARG A 263 1.34 -27.55 7.61
C ARG A 263 1.31 -27.88 9.09
N ARG A 264 2.38 -27.51 9.82
CA ARG A 264 2.52 -27.76 11.26
C ARG A 264 1.85 -26.64 12.04
N ASP A 265 1.06 -27.03 13.03
CA ASP A 265 0.45 -26.07 13.95
C ASP A 265 1.53 -25.30 14.73
N GLY A 266 1.26 -24.01 14.98
CA GLY A 266 2.11 -23.16 15.82
C GLY A 266 3.24 -22.41 15.11
N VAL A 267 3.56 -22.68 13.83
CA VAL A 267 4.60 -21.89 13.12
C VAL A 267 4.19 -20.42 13.00
N LEU A 268 2.91 -20.17 12.73
CA LEU A 268 2.37 -18.81 12.65
C LEU A 268 2.38 -18.07 13.98
N SER A 269 2.62 -18.74 15.12
CA SER A 269 2.80 -18.09 16.42
C SER A 269 4.05 -17.23 16.50
N GLY A 270 4.97 -17.35 15.53
CA GLY A 270 6.11 -16.43 15.37
C GLY A 270 5.75 -15.07 14.79
N LEU A 271 4.53 -14.90 14.24
CA LEU A 271 4.07 -13.62 13.70
C LEU A 271 3.71 -12.67 14.86
N ARG A 272 4.38 -11.53 14.95
CA ARG A 272 4.16 -10.57 16.03
C ARG A 272 3.02 -9.62 15.72
N ARG A 273 2.55 -8.93 16.75
CA ARG A 273 1.61 -7.81 16.58
C ARG A 273 2.29 -6.69 15.81
N GLY A 274 1.66 -6.20 14.74
CA GLY A 274 2.24 -5.18 13.86
C GLY A 274 2.93 -5.76 12.63
N ASP A 275 3.24 -7.05 12.63
CA ASP A 275 3.70 -7.77 11.43
C ASP A 275 2.50 -8.20 10.57
N ALA A 276 2.76 -8.50 9.30
CA ALA A 276 1.78 -9.06 8.38
C ALA A 276 2.37 -10.22 7.58
N LEU A 277 1.54 -11.23 7.27
CA LEU A 277 1.91 -12.36 6.42
C LEU A 277 1.02 -12.39 5.19
N LEU A 278 1.61 -12.14 4.02
CA LEU A 278 0.95 -12.20 2.73
C LEU A 278 1.24 -13.54 2.04
N VAL A 279 0.19 -14.24 1.64
CA VAL A 279 0.27 -15.56 1.03
C VAL A 279 -0.26 -15.48 -0.40
N LEU A 280 0.57 -15.87 -1.38
CA LEU A 280 0.15 -16.04 -2.76
C LEU A 280 -0.51 -17.42 -2.90
N GLY A 281 -1.81 -17.44 -3.17
CA GLY A 281 -2.61 -18.67 -3.24
C GLY A 281 -3.49 -18.90 -2.00
N GLU A 282 -4.26 -19.99 -2.03
CA GLU A 282 -5.26 -20.30 -1.00
C GLU A 282 -4.60 -20.69 0.33
N ALA A 283 -5.07 -20.10 1.43
CA ALA A 283 -4.68 -20.44 2.79
C ALA A 283 -5.92 -20.54 3.69
N PRO A 284 -5.89 -21.34 4.77
CA PRO A 284 -7.00 -21.47 5.71
C PRO A 284 -7.08 -20.24 6.64
N THR A 285 -7.54 -19.10 6.09
CA THR A 285 -7.63 -17.81 6.78
C THR A 285 -8.98 -17.13 6.52
N GLY A 286 -9.40 -16.27 7.46
CA GLY A 286 -10.54 -15.37 7.28
C GLY A 286 -10.24 -14.19 6.36
N TRP A 287 -8.96 -13.82 6.22
CA TRP A 287 -8.50 -12.70 5.40
C TRP A 287 -8.16 -13.18 4.00
N ARG A 288 -9.19 -13.31 3.17
CA ARG A 288 -9.07 -13.78 1.78
C ARG A 288 -9.38 -12.67 0.80
N TRP A 289 -8.40 -12.35 -0.02
CA TRP A 289 -8.47 -11.40 -1.11
C TRP A 289 -8.58 -12.14 -2.42
N ARG A 290 -9.61 -11.83 -3.22
CA ARG A 290 -9.85 -12.48 -4.52
C ARG A 290 -9.77 -11.46 -5.63
N ILE A 291 -8.85 -11.67 -6.55
CA ILE A 291 -8.68 -10.85 -7.75
C ILE A 291 -9.52 -11.46 -8.88
N GLY A 292 -10.42 -10.66 -9.44
CA GLY A 292 -11.18 -11.00 -10.63
C GLY A 292 -10.33 -10.89 -11.89
N ALA A 293 -10.70 -11.63 -12.95
CA ALA A 293 -10.02 -11.53 -14.25
C ALA A 293 -10.13 -10.11 -14.87
N ASP A 294 -11.17 -9.37 -14.49
CA ASP A 294 -11.38 -7.97 -14.85
C ASP A 294 -10.46 -6.99 -14.09
N GLY A 295 -9.71 -7.47 -13.10
CA GLY A 295 -8.84 -6.67 -12.24
C GLY A 295 -9.53 -6.07 -11.01
N SER A 296 -10.79 -6.43 -10.77
CA SER A 296 -11.44 -6.13 -9.50
C SER A 296 -10.78 -6.90 -8.35
N LEU A 297 -10.86 -6.36 -7.14
CA LEU A 297 -10.38 -7.03 -5.94
C LEU A 297 -11.49 -7.02 -4.88
N ASP A 298 -11.88 -8.22 -4.47
CA ASP A 298 -12.71 -8.46 -3.28
C ASP A 298 -11.80 -8.63 -2.07
N THR A 299 -11.94 -7.75 -1.08
CA THR A 299 -11.11 -7.74 0.13
C THR A 299 -11.68 -8.61 1.26
N GLY A 300 -12.77 -9.35 0.99
CA GLY A 300 -13.38 -10.29 1.91
C GLY A 300 -13.95 -9.58 3.15
N PRO A 301 -13.50 -9.90 4.37
CA PRO A 301 -14.07 -9.35 5.61
C PRO A 301 -13.93 -7.83 5.76
N LEU A 302 -13.04 -7.19 5.01
CA LEU A 302 -12.90 -5.73 5.03
C LEU A 302 -14.06 -5.01 4.34
N GLY A 303 -14.82 -5.70 3.47
CA GLY A 303 -15.96 -5.12 2.76
C GLY A 303 -15.61 -4.03 1.76
N LEU A 304 -14.32 -3.80 1.46
CA LEU A 304 -13.88 -2.80 0.48
C LEU A 304 -13.99 -3.40 -0.92
N LYS A 305 -14.68 -2.70 -1.81
CA LYS A 305 -14.78 -3.07 -3.23
C LYS A 305 -13.78 -2.28 -4.03
N ILE A 306 -12.90 -2.97 -4.72
CA ILE A 306 -11.85 -2.35 -5.53
C ILE A 306 -12.15 -2.65 -7.00
N THR A 307 -12.31 -1.62 -7.81
CA THR A 307 -12.62 -1.74 -9.25
C THR A 307 -11.36 -2.03 -10.08
N GLY A 308 -10.19 -1.61 -9.59
CA GLY A 308 -8.89 -1.90 -10.21
C GLY A 308 -7.80 -2.04 -9.16
N HIS A 309 -7.23 -3.24 -9.04
CA HIS A 309 -6.22 -3.53 -8.02
C HIS A 309 -4.86 -2.86 -8.33
N ALA A 310 -4.04 -2.71 -7.28
CA ALA A 310 -2.78 -1.95 -7.33
C ALA A 310 -1.74 -2.45 -8.35
N GLY A 311 -1.79 -3.74 -8.72
CA GLY A 311 -0.89 -4.31 -9.73
C GLY A 311 -1.14 -3.83 -11.15
N ARG A 312 -2.27 -3.16 -11.40
CA ARG A 312 -2.61 -2.53 -12.67
C ARG A 312 -2.41 -1.01 -12.66
N LEU A 313 -2.09 -0.43 -11.50
CA LEU A 313 -1.70 0.97 -11.39
C LEU A 313 -0.25 1.12 -11.87
N ALA A 314 0.04 2.22 -12.56
CA ALA A 314 1.42 2.58 -12.82
C ALA A 314 2.04 3.11 -11.52
N LEU A 315 2.95 2.30 -10.96
CA LEU A 315 3.91 2.69 -9.93
C LEU A 315 5.09 3.43 -10.55
#